data_AF-A0AA88MYC4-F1
#
_entry.id   AF-A0AA88MYC4-F1
#
_cell.length_a   1.000
_cell.length_b   1.000
_cell.length_c   1.000
_cell.angle_alpha   90.00
_cell.angle_beta   90.00
_cell.angle_gamma   90.00
#
_symmetry.space_group_name_H-M   'P 1'
#
loop_
_entity.id
_entity.type
_entity.pdbx_description
1 polymer ?
#
loop_
_entity_poly.entity_id
_entity_poly.type
_entity_poly.pdbx_seq_one_letter_code
_entity_poly.pdbx_strand_id
1 'polypeptide(L)'
;MFSSFVKSVVYHSKGLAQRRCFSSHRHGKMPCSEVTDSTSVSPVKKSRTENSNERSISFVLKFVKLTEHATTPTRGSAKAAGFDLYSAYDYTIAPMDKAIVKTDLQIAVPSGCYGRVAPRSGLAAKHFIDVGAGVVDEDYRGNVGVVLFNFGKETFEVKKGDRVAQLVCERICYPDLQELETLDETERGAGGFGSTGRS
;
A
#
# COMPACT_ATOMS: atom_id res chain seq x y z
N MET A 1 14.82 -42.11 19.30
CA MET A 1 14.83 -42.99 18.12
C MET A 1 13.42 -43.02 17.53
N PHE A 2 13.07 -42.02 16.70
CA PHE A 2 11.91 -42.09 15.81
C PHE A 2 12.30 -41.33 14.54
N SER A 3 12.40 -42.12 13.48
CA SER A 3 12.80 -41.76 12.12
C SER A 3 11.54 -41.71 11.25
N SER A 4 11.54 -40.81 10.26
CA SER A 4 10.92 -40.93 8.91
C SER A 4 10.21 -39.64 8.51
N PHE A 5 10.82 -38.85 7.62
CA PHE A 5 10.74 -38.94 6.14
C PHE A 5 9.68 -37.96 5.61
N VAL A 6 10.13 -36.76 5.22
CA VAL A 6 9.36 -35.87 4.34
C VAL A 6 9.93 -36.07 2.93
N LYS A 7 9.10 -36.63 2.04
CA LYS A 7 9.43 -36.85 0.63
C LYS A 7 9.37 -35.53 -0.14
N SER A 8 10.43 -35.26 -0.88
CA SER A 8 10.54 -34.21 -1.89
C SER A 8 9.68 -34.56 -3.11
N VAL A 9 8.88 -33.61 -3.61
CA VAL A 9 8.09 -33.75 -4.82
C VAL A 9 8.79 -32.96 -5.93
N VAL A 10 9.37 -33.69 -6.89
CA VAL A 10 9.92 -33.17 -8.13
C VAL A 10 8.81 -33.21 -9.18
N TYR A 11 8.43 -32.06 -9.74
CA TYR A 11 7.60 -32.01 -10.94
C TYR A 11 8.50 -31.92 -12.19
N HIS A 12 8.30 -32.86 -13.10
CA HIS A 12 8.72 -32.79 -14.50
C HIS A 12 7.46 -32.90 -15.34
N SER A 13 7.13 -31.89 -16.13
CA SER A 13 6.14 -32.02 -17.21
C SER A 13 6.78 -31.62 -18.54
N LYS A 14 6.84 -32.64 -19.40
CA LYS A 14 7.40 -32.66 -20.75
C LYS A 14 6.60 -31.77 -21.70
N GLY A 15 7.32 -31.15 -22.63
CA GLY A 15 6.73 -30.40 -23.73
C GLY A 15 5.92 -31.25 -24.72
N LEU A 16 4.96 -30.58 -25.36
CA LEU A 16 4.38 -31.00 -26.63
C LEU A 16 4.35 -29.78 -27.57
N ALA A 17 5.17 -29.85 -28.61
CA ALA A 17 5.03 -29.03 -29.80
C ALA A 17 3.94 -29.65 -30.69
N GLN A 18 3.07 -28.84 -31.31
CA GLN A 18 2.68 -29.04 -32.71
C GLN A 18 1.83 -27.90 -33.30
N ARG A 19 2.24 -27.53 -34.51
CA ARG A 19 1.47 -27.12 -35.70
C ARG A 19 1.10 -25.65 -35.91
N ARG A 20 1.76 -25.12 -36.95
CA ARG A 20 1.48 -23.92 -37.74
C ARG A 20 0.12 -23.99 -38.44
N CYS A 21 -0.51 -22.84 -38.66
CA CYS A 21 -1.23 -22.59 -39.92
C CYS A 21 -1.06 -21.14 -40.35
N PHE A 22 -0.50 -20.96 -41.54
CA PHE A 22 -0.41 -19.71 -42.30
C PHE A 22 -1.75 -19.46 -43.01
N SER A 23 -2.20 -18.21 -43.11
CA SER A 23 -2.85 -17.73 -44.34
C SER A 23 -2.65 -16.22 -44.52
N SER A 24 -1.95 -15.89 -45.60
CA SER A 24 -1.78 -14.58 -46.22
C SER A 24 -3.03 -14.17 -47.01
N HIS A 25 -3.22 -12.87 -47.27
CA HIS A 25 -3.83 -12.20 -48.46
C HIS A 25 -3.57 -10.68 -48.27
N ARG A 26 -2.66 -9.98 -49.01
CA ARG A 26 -2.80 -9.30 -50.33
C ARG A 26 -4.11 -8.49 -50.47
N HIS A 27 -4.21 -7.27 -51.02
CA HIS A 27 -3.34 -6.28 -51.69
C HIS A 27 -4.24 -5.04 -51.95
N GLY A 28 -3.66 -3.83 -52.12
CA GLY A 28 -4.38 -2.69 -52.74
C GLY A 28 -3.67 -1.34 -52.63
N LYS A 29 -2.98 -0.92 -53.70
CA LYS A 29 -2.27 0.37 -53.87
C LYS A 29 -2.98 1.21 -54.96
N MET A 30 -3.25 2.50 -54.64
CA MET A 30 -3.13 3.77 -55.42
C MET A 30 -3.82 3.91 -56.82
N PRO A 31 -3.87 5.08 -57.53
CA PRO A 31 -3.33 6.45 -57.28
C PRO A 31 -4.20 7.69 -57.73
N CYS A 32 -3.59 8.89 -57.67
CA CYS A 32 -3.83 10.17 -58.43
C CYS A 32 -5.02 11.08 -58.02
N SER A 33 -5.00 12.43 -58.08
CA SER A 33 -4.09 13.45 -58.67
C SER A 33 -4.49 14.89 -58.24
N GLU A 34 -3.52 15.82 -58.33
CA GLU A 34 -3.57 17.26 -58.71
C GLU A 34 -4.29 18.39 -57.91
N VAL A 35 -3.44 19.30 -57.40
CA VAL A 35 -3.42 20.79 -57.47
C VAL A 35 -4.71 21.60 -57.71
N THR A 36 -4.98 22.57 -56.82
CA THR A 36 -5.35 23.96 -57.15
C THR A 36 -5.14 24.90 -55.96
N ASP A 37 -4.68 26.11 -56.26
CA ASP A 37 -4.40 27.24 -55.37
C ASP A 37 -5.65 28.13 -55.18
N SER A 38 -5.57 28.97 -54.14
CA SER A 38 -6.27 30.25 -53.92
C SER A 38 -7.49 30.31 -52.98
N THR A 39 -7.26 31.11 -51.93
CA THR A 39 -8.18 32.05 -51.25
C THR A 39 -9.41 31.50 -50.51
N SER A 40 -9.42 31.64 -49.17
CA SER A 40 -10.44 32.45 -48.46
C SER A 40 -10.35 32.33 -46.93
N VAL A 41 -10.27 33.50 -46.29
CA VAL A 41 -11.05 33.95 -45.12
C VAL A 41 -11.20 32.99 -43.92
N SER A 42 -10.57 33.38 -42.80
CA SER A 42 -10.86 32.89 -41.45
C SER A 42 -12.34 33.05 -41.08
N PRO A 43 -12.91 32.05 -40.37
CA PRO A 43 -13.54 32.42 -39.10
C PRO A 43 -13.10 31.48 -37.98
N VAL A 44 -12.73 32.13 -36.87
CA VAL A 44 -12.56 31.54 -35.54
C VAL A 44 -13.71 30.58 -35.24
N LYS A 45 -13.42 29.28 -35.23
CA LYS A 45 -14.30 28.27 -34.65
C LYS A 45 -13.62 27.76 -33.40
N LYS A 46 -14.05 28.33 -32.26
CA LYS A 46 -13.78 27.82 -30.91
C LYS A 46 -14.04 26.31 -30.90
N SER A 47 -12.98 25.50 -30.95
CA SER A 47 -13.08 24.08 -30.72
C SER A 47 -13.24 23.87 -29.22
N ARG A 48 -14.52 23.78 -28.84
CA ARG A 48 -15.07 22.84 -27.86
C ARG A 48 -14.16 22.57 -26.67
N THR A 49 -14.49 23.25 -25.57
CA THR A 49 -14.13 22.92 -24.20
C THR A 49 -14.20 21.41 -24.01
N GLU A 50 -13.04 20.75 -24.06
CA GLU A 50 -12.89 19.46 -23.40
C GLU A 50 -12.93 19.80 -21.91
N ASN A 51 -14.07 19.56 -21.29
CA ASN A 51 -14.15 19.45 -19.85
C ASN A 51 -13.29 18.25 -19.45
N SER A 52 -11.98 18.46 -19.35
CA SER A 52 -11.13 17.66 -18.49
C SER A 52 -11.66 17.88 -17.07
N ASN A 53 -12.57 17.01 -16.67
CA ASN A 53 -12.83 16.77 -15.25
C ASN A 53 -11.53 16.18 -14.67
N GLU A 54 -10.52 17.03 -14.50
CA GLU A 54 -9.46 16.86 -13.52
C GLU A 54 -10.19 16.85 -12.18
N ARG A 55 -10.69 15.67 -11.79
CA ARG A 55 -11.12 15.45 -10.41
C ARG A 55 -9.90 15.72 -9.56
N SER A 56 -9.85 16.88 -8.93
CA SER A 56 -8.88 17.17 -7.89
C SER A 56 -8.97 16.04 -6.87
N ILE A 57 -7.93 15.21 -6.79
CA ILE A 57 -7.89 14.09 -5.86
C ILE A 57 -7.83 14.70 -4.47
N SER A 58 -8.97 14.70 -3.76
CA SER A 58 -9.03 15.17 -2.39
C SER A 58 -8.44 14.09 -1.47
N PHE A 59 -7.28 14.36 -0.87
CA PHE A 59 -6.66 13.48 0.13
C PHE A 59 -7.33 13.65 1.50
N VAL A 60 -8.54 13.11 1.64
CA VAL A 60 -9.33 13.19 2.87
C VAL A 60 -9.39 11.81 3.53
N LEU A 61 -8.80 11.70 4.72
CA LEU A 61 -9.02 10.57 5.61
C LEU A 61 -10.39 10.70 6.27
N LYS A 62 -11.27 9.73 6.05
CA LYS A 62 -12.59 9.66 6.69
C LYS A 62 -12.55 8.67 7.84
N PHE A 63 -13.32 8.92 8.90
CA PHE A 63 -13.44 8.00 10.03
C PHE A 63 -14.83 8.06 10.67
N VAL A 64 -15.19 6.98 11.37
CA VAL A 64 -16.40 6.86 12.19
C VAL A 64 -15.98 6.34 13.56
N LYS A 65 -16.54 6.95 14.62
CA LYS A 65 -16.41 6.44 15.99
C LYS A 65 -17.45 5.34 16.20
N LEU A 66 -16.99 4.13 16.49
CA LEU A 66 -17.85 2.97 16.72
C LEU A 66 -18.49 3.00 18.11
N THR A 67 -17.84 3.66 19.07
CA THR A 67 -18.30 3.82 20.45
C THR A 67 -17.98 5.23 20.97
N GLU A 68 -18.54 5.56 22.13
CA GLU A 68 -18.22 6.78 22.88
C GLU A 68 -16.80 6.80 23.47
N HIS A 69 -16.11 5.65 23.48
CA HIS A 69 -14.75 5.54 24.00
C HIS A 69 -13.69 5.98 22.96
N ALA A 70 -14.08 6.06 21.68
CA ALA A 70 -13.19 6.45 20.60
C ALA A 70 -12.83 7.95 20.65
N THR A 71 -11.54 8.23 20.50
CA THR A 71 -11.01 9.60 20.40
C THR A 71 -10.70 9.95 18.95
N THR A 72 -11.02 11.18 18.55
CA THR A 72 -10.71 11.67 17.20
C THR A 72 -9.19 11.70 17.00
N PRO A 73 -8.65 11.07 15.93
CA PRO A 73 -7.21 11.12 15.65
C PRO A 73 -6.71 12.55 15.51
N THR A 74 -5.51 12.84 16.01
CA THR A 74 -4.95 14.21 16.00
C THR A 74 -3.57 14.23 15.34
N ARG A 75 -3.13 15.39 14.86
CA ARG A 75 -1.75 15.57 14.40
C ARG A 75 -0.92 16.24 15.47
N GLY A 76 0.26 15.69 15.76
CA GLY A 76 1.19 16.27 16.73
C GLY A 76 1.83 17.59 16.28
N SER A 77 1.84 17.87 14.98
CA SER A 77 2.32 19.13 14.39
C SER A 77 1.70 19.36 13.01
N ALA A 78 1.86 20.57 12.46
CA ALA A 78 1.30 20.93 11.15
C ALA A 78 1.77 20.02 9.99
N LYS A 79 2.99 19.46 10.10
CA LYS A 79 3.59 18.56 9.11
C LYS A 79 3.85 17.16 9.66
N ALA A 80 3.17 16.78 10.74
CA ALA A 80 3.26 15.41 11.24
C ALA A 80 2.80 14.43 10.17
N ALA A 81 3.61 13.37 9.96
CA ALA A 81 3.33 12.37 8.93
C ALA A 81 2.08 11.54 9.24
N GLY A 82 1.84 11.26 10.53
CA GLY A 82 0.73 10.45 10.99
C GLY A 82 -0.25 11.18 11.90
N PHE A 83 -1.44 10.60 12.01
CA PHE A 83 -2.43 10.96 13.03
C PHE A 83 -2.26 10.06 14.25
N ASP A 84 -2.04 10.64 15.43
CA ASP A 84 -2.02 9.90 16.69
C ASP A 84 -3.32 9.10 16.86
N LEU A 85 -3.20 7.80 17.11
CA LEU A 85 -4.29 6.89 17.44
C LEU A 85 -4.34 6.66 18.95
N TYR A 86 -5.57 6.58 19.47
CA TYR A 86 -5.85 6.55 20.89
C TYR A 86 -6.40 5.18 21.30
N SER A 87 -6.01 4.70 22.47
CA SER A 87 -6.66 3.53 23.06
C SER A 87 -8.08 3.87 23.49
N ALA A 88 -9.05 3.02 23.14
CA ALA A 88 -10.42 3.12 23.63
C ALA A 88 -10.60 2.48 25.02
N TYR A 89 -9.66 1.64 25.47
CA TYR A 89 -9.75 0.87 26.70
C TYR A 89 -8.43 0.82 27.47
N ASP A 90 -8.48 0.30 28.70
CA ASP A 90 -7.29 -0.01 29.47
C ASP A 90 -6.74 -1.38 29.06
N TYR A 91 -5.41 -1.49 28.97
CA TYR A 91 -4.69 -2.74 28.72
C TYR A 91 -3.44 -2.82 29.58
N THR A 92 -3.09 -4.04 29.96
CA THR A 92 -1.82 -4.37 30.62
C THR A 92 -1.06 -5.32 29.70
N ILE A 93 0.15 -4.95 29.30
CA ILE A 93 0.99 -5.75 28.39
C ILE A 93 2.23 -6.19 29.15
N ALA A 94 2.31 -7.47 29.48
CA ALA A 94 3.45 -8.04 30.19
C ALA A 94 4.76 -7.91 29.37
N PRO A 95 5.93 -8.00 30.02
CA PRO A 95 7.21 -8.10 29.33
C PRO A 95 7.20 -9.24 28.31
N MET A 96 7.74 -8.98 27.11
CA MET A 96 7.80 -9.94 26.00
C MET A 96 6.44 -10.47 25.51
N ASP A 97 5.37 -9.69 25.70
CA ASP A 97 4.02 -10.02 25.27
C ASP A 97 3.45 -8.99 24.28
N LYS A 98 2.24 -9.24 23.77
CA LYS A 98 1.54 -8.39 22.82
C LYS A 98 0.07 -8.20 23.18
N ALA A 99 -0.50 -7.06 22.79
CA ALA A 99 -1.93 -6.81 22.87
C ALA A 99 -2.46 -6.17 21.58
N ILE A 100 -3.72 -6.44 21.26
CA ILE A 100 -4.45 -5.72 20.22
C ILE A 100 -5.26 -4.62 20.91
N VAL A 101 -4.72 -3.41 20.90
CA VAL A 101 -5.35 -2.23 21.47
C VAL A 101 -6.39 -1.70 20.48
N LYS A 102 -7.66 -1.71 20.88
CA LYS A 102 -8.75 -1.20 20.04
C LYS A 102 -8.80 0.32 20.09
N THR A 103 -9.02 0.92 18.93
CA THR A 103 -9.24 2.37 18.81
C THR A 103 -10.73 2.73 18.81
N ASP A 104 -11.60 1.76 18.52
CA ASP A 104 -13.02 1.95 18.23
C ASP A 104 -13.26 2.95 17.10
N LEU A 105 -12.32 2.99 16.14
CA LEU A 105 -12.44 3.75 14.91
C LEU A 105 -12.60 2.79 13.73
N GLN A 106 -13.53 3.13 12.85
CA GLN A 106 -13.53 2.67 11.47
C GLN A 106 -12.95 3.79 10.60
N ILE A 107 -12.17 3.45 9.59
CA ILE A 107 -11.57 4.44 8.68
C ILE A 107 -11.87 4.12 7.22
N ALA A 108 -11.78 5.15 6.38
CA ALA A 108 -11.64 5.03 4.94
C ALA A 108 -10.52 5.98 4.51
N VAL A 109 -9.38 5.40 4.14
CA VAL A 109 -8.22 6.14 3.65
C VAL A 109 -8.48 6.71 2.25
N PRO A 110 -7.74 7.75 1.82
CA PRO A 110 -7.82 8.23 0.45
C PRO A 110 -7.44 7.13 -0.55
N SER A 111 -8.05 7.16 -1.74
CA SER A 111 -7.76 6.15 -2.76
C SER A 111 -6.32 6.19 -3.25
N GLY A 112 -5.74 5.01 -3.47
CA GLY A 112 -4.31 4.87 -3.78
C GLY A 112 -3.40 4.98 -2.56
N CYS A 113 -3.97 4.88 -1.35
CA CYS A 113 -3.23 4.78 -0.11
C CYS A 113 -3.70 3.58 0.71
N TYR A 114 -2.81 3.08 1.57
CA TYR A 114 -3.19 2.26 2.72
C TYR A 114 -2.90 3.02 4.01
N GLY A 115 -3.52 2.60 5.11
CA GLY A 115 -3.25 3.14 6.44
C GLY A 115 -2.17 2.34 7.14
N ARG A 116 -0.95 2.89 7.27
CA ARG A 116 0.09 2.28 8.10
C ARG A 116 -0.05 2.69 9.55
N VAL A 117 -0.28 1.74 10.43
CA VAL A 117 -0.15 1.94 11.89
C VAL A 117 1.32 1.83 12.25
N ALA A 118 1.91 2.95 12.68
CA ALA A 118 3.33 3.10 12.94
C ALA A 118 3.60 3.34 14.45
N PRO A 119 4.76 2.91 14.95
CA PRO A 119 5.14 3.17 16.34
C PRO A 119 5.37 4.67 16.58
N ARG A 120 5.13 5.10 17.83
CA ARG A 120 5.50 6.44 18.31
C ARG A 120 6.90 6.37 18.91
N SER A 121 7.82 7.22 18.46
CA SER A 121 9.22 7.17 18.88
C SER A 121 9.41 7.30 20.39
N GLY A 122 8.56 8.08 21.07
CA GLY A 122 8.59 8.20 22.53
C GLY A 122 8.28 6.90 23.27
N LEU A 123 7.35 6.08 22.76
CA LEU A 123 7.02 4.78 23.35
C LEU A 123 8.13 3.75 23.06
N ALA A 124 8.66 3.75 21.84
CA ALA A 124 9.77 2.89 21.45
C ALA A 124 11.03 3.16 22.29
N ALA A 125 11.45 4.42 22.40
CA ALA A 125 12.70 4.77 23.08
C ALA A 125 12.63 4.64 24.61
N LYS A 126 11.47 4.92 25.23
CA LYS A 126 11.35 4.97 26.70
C LYS A 126 10.82 3.68 27.31
N HIS A 127 9.98 2.95 26.59
CA HIS A 127 9.26 1.79 27.11
C HIS A 127 9.52 0.52 26.29
N PHE A 128 10.34 0.61 25.24
CA PHE A 128 10.65 -0.51 24.34
C PHE A 128 9.39 -1.13 23.70
N ILE A 129 8.45 -0.26 23.32
CA ILE A 129 7.20 -0.65 22.65
C ILE A 129 7.33 -0.49 21.14
N ASP A 130 6.89 -1.51 20.42
CA ASP A 130 6.80 -1.50 18.96
C ASP A 130 5.39 -1.81 18.47
N VAL A 131 5.14 -1.57 17.18
CA VAL A 131 3.86 -1.85 16.52
C VAL A 131 4.05 -2.95 15.48
N GLY A 132 3.28 -4.03 15.64
CA GLY A 132 3.18 -5.12 14.67
C GLY A 132 2.08 -4.93 13.63
N ALA A 133 2.11 -5.80 12.61
CA ALA A 133 1.14 -5.82 11.50
C ALA A 133 1.04 -4.45 10.81
N GLY A 134 0.06 -3.64 11.20
CA GLY A 134 -0.01 -2.24 10.87
C GLY A 134 -0.40 -1.91 9.43
N VAL A 135 -0.80 -2.87 8.61
CA VAL A 135 -1.40 -2.62 7.28
C VAL A 135 -2.91 -2.57 7.44
N VAL A 136 -3.51 -1.38 7.25
CA VAL A 136 -4.96 -1.19 7.17
C VAL A 136 -5.33 -0.91 5.72
N ASP A 137 -5.99 -1.88 5.10
CA ASP A 137 -6.35 -1.83 3.67
C ASP A 137 -7.39 -0.75 3.35
N GLU A 138 -7.39 -0.28 2.09
CA GLU A 138 -8.30 0.77 1.61
C GLU A 138 -9.78 0.40 1.75
N ASP A 139 -10.10 -0.89 1.64
CA ASP A 139 -11.44 -1.45 1.72
C ASP A 139 -11.81 -1.96 3.14
N TYR A 140 -10.90 -1.87 4.10
CA TYR A 140 -11.19 -2.28 5.48
C TYR A 140 -12.19 -1.34 6.15
N ARG A 141 -13.25 -1.90 6.73
CA ARG A 141 -14.33 -1.16 7.40
C ARG A 141 -14.61 -1.61 8.84
N GLY A 142 -13.75 -2.45 9.39
CA GLY A 142 -13.84 -2.88 10.78
C GLY A 142 -13.20 -1.90 11.76
N ASN A 143 -13.05 -2.35 13.01
CA ASN A 143 -12.39 -1.61 14.08
C ASN A 143 -10.87 -1.64 13.91
N VAL A 144 -10.24 -0.48 13.71
CA VAL A 144 -8.80 -0.34 13.60
C VAL A 144 -8.15 -0.74 14.93
N GLY A 145 -7.44 -1.87 14.91
CA GLY A 145 -6.65 -2.37 16.03
C GLY A 145 -5.18 -1.98 15.89
N VAL A 146 -4.54 -1.68 17.02
CA VAL A 146 -3.10 -1.45 17.12
C VAL A 146 -2.47 -2.66 17.80
N VAL A 147 -1.65 -3.41 17.07
CA VAL A 147 -0.91 -4.54 17.65
C VAL A 147 0.35 -4.00 18.31
N LEU A 148 0.33 -3.86 19.64
CA LEU A 148 1.51 -3.45 20.40
C LEU A 148 2.32 -4.66 20.84
N PHE A 149 3.64 -4.57 20.68
CA PHE A 149 4.62 -5.48 21.28
C PHE A 149 5.35 -4.77 22.40
N ASN A 150 5.43 -5.42 23.57
CA ASN A 150 6.28 -4.96 24.66
C ASN A 150 7.56 -5.80 24.69
N PHE A 151 8.66 -5.24 24.17
CA PHE A 151 9.99 -5.86 24.27
C PHE A 151 10.75 -5.42 25.52
N GLY A 152 10.13 -4.58 26.35
CA GLY A 152 10.68 -4.12 27.62
C GLY A 152 10.69 -5.22 28.67
N LYS A 153 11.38 -4.93 29.78
CA LYS A 153 11.45 -5.81 30.96
C LYS A 153 10.36 -5.51 31.98
N GLU A 154 9.64 -4.41 31.80
CA GLU A 154 8.59 -3.93 32.69
C GLU A 154 7.23 -4.08 32.01
N THR A 155 6.18 -4.29 32.81
CA THR A 155 4.80 -4.27 32.33
C THR A 155 4.46 -2.89 31.79
N PHE A 156 3.88 -2.84 30.59
CA PHE A 156 3.43 -1.61 29.97
C PHE A 156 1.91 -1.45 30.15
N GLU A 157 1.53 -0.38 30.83
CA GLU A 157 0.14 -0.02 31.08
C GLU A 157 -0.34 0.96 30.01
N VAL A 158 -1.38 0.59 29.29
CA VAL A 158 -2.12 1.49 28.39
C VAL A 158 -3.40 1.89 29.10
N LYS A 159 -3.67 3.18 29.21
CA LYS A 159 -4.95 3.69 29.69
C LYS A 159 -5.81 4.18 28.53
N LYS A 160 -7.12 4.13 28.71
CA LYS A 160 -8.07 4.76 27.80
C LYS A 160 -7.69 6.22 27.56
N GLY A 161 -7.61 6.61 26.29
CA GLY A 161 -7.18 7.95 25.88
C GLY A 161 -5.67 8.12 25.71
N ASP A 162 -4.85 7.10 25.98
CA ASP A 162 -3.43 7.16 25.65
C ASP A 162 -3.19 7.08 24.15
N ARG A 163 -2.22 7.87 23.67
CA ARG A 163 -1.76 7.83 22.29
C ARG A 163 -0.78 6.68 22.11
N VAL A 164 -1.24 5.59 21.50
CA VAL A 164 -0.50 4.32 21.43
C VAL A 164 0.25 4.10 20.13
N ALA A 165 -0.22 4.68 19.03
CA ALA A 165 0.39 4.57 17.71
C ALA A 165 0.07 5.81 16.86
N GLN A 166 0.52 5.85 15.62
CA GLN A 166 0.12 6.86 14.66
C GLN A 166 -0.27 6.22 13.33
N LEU A 167 -1.31 6.73 12.67
CA LEU A 167 -1.75 6.29 11.35
C LEU A 167 -1.16 7.18 10.26
N VAL A 168 -0.34 6.62 9.39
CA VAL A 168 0.23 7.28 8.21
C VAL A 168 -0.53 6.81 6.96
N CYS A 169 -1.04 7.73 6.14
CA CYS A 169 -1.61 7.38 4.84
C CYS A 169 -0.49 7.26 3.82
N GLU A 170 -0.05 6.04 3.54
CA GLU A 170 1.06 5.79 2.61
C GLU A 170 0.54 5.51 1.21
N ARG A 171 1.10 6.23 0.23
CA ARG A 171 0.73 6.07 -1.18
C ARG A 171 1.29 4.76 -1.71
N ILE A 172 0.46 4.06 -2.46
CA ILE A 172 0.79 2.79 -3.12
C ILE A 172 0.26 2.77 -4.55
N CYS A 173 0.76 1.83 -5.32
CA CYS A 173 0.18 1.44 -6.60
C CYS A 173 -0.50 0.07 -6.42
N TYR A 174 -1.54 -0.19 -7.21
CA TYR A 174 -2.17 -1.50 -7.33
C TYR A 174 -1.79 -2.12 -8.69
N PRO A 175 -0.57 -2.70 -8.84
CA PRO A 175 -0.15 -3.29 -10.10
C PRO A 175 -0.81 -4.65 -10.35
N ASP A 176 -1.05 -4.98 -11.61
CA ASP A 176 -1.33 -6.35 -12.04
C ASP A 176 -0.03 -7.19 -12.02
N LEU A 177 -0.15 -8.47 -11.70
CA LEU A 177 0.98 -9.40 -11.68
C LEU A 177 1.23 -10.00 -13.07
N GLN A 178 2.48 -10.01 -13.52
CA GLN A 178 2.93 -10.66 -14.75
C GLN A 178 4.10 -11.61 -14.46
N GLU A 179 3.92 -12.90 -14.75
CA GLU A 179 4.96 -13.93 -14.61
C GLU A 179 5.84 -13.99 -15.87
N LEU A 180 7.17 -14.12 -15.69
CA LEU A 180 8.18 -14.17 -16.75
C LEU A 180 9.21 -15.27 -16.44
N GLU A 181 9.91 -15.78 -17.46
CA GLU A 181 10.98 -16.77 -17.28
C GLU A 181 12.22 -16.17 -16.59
N THR A 182 12.61 -14.94 -16.96
CA THR A 182 13.73 -14.19 -16.36
C THR A 182 13.46 -12.69 -16.37
N LEU A 183 14.12 -11.95 -15.46
CA LEU A 183 14.15 -10.48 -15.44
C LEU A 183 15.39 -9.92 -16.15
N ASP A 184 15.41 -8.63 -16.41
CA ASP A 184 16.58 -7.89 -16.91
C ASP A 184 17.68 -7.77 -15.84
N GLU A 185 18.92 -7.57 -16.30
CA GLU A 185 20.07 -7.35 -15.41
C GLU A 185 20.12 -5.89 -14.92
N THR A 186 20.47 -5.69 -13.65
CA THR A 186 20.69 -4.36 -13.07
C THR A 186 22.07 -4.28 -12.44
N GLU A 187 22.59 -3.07 -12.22
CA GLU A 187 23.89 -2.85 -11.56
C GLU A 187 23.96 -3.50 -10.16
N ARG A 188 22.83 -3.59 -9.44
CA ARG A 188 22.76 -4.24 -8.13
C ARG A 188 22.75 -5.78 -8.22
N GLY A 189 22.18 -6.34 -9.30
CA GLY A 189 22.03 -7.77 -9.50
C GLY A 189 21.45 -8.49 -8.29
N ALA A 190 22.09 -9.58 -7.86
CA ALA A 190 21.69 -10.39 -6.69
C ALA A 190 22.18 -9.83 -5.32
N GLY A 191 22.75 -8.62 -5.27
CA GLY A 191 23.30 -8.04 -4.05
C GLY A 191 22.24 -7.56 -3.04
N GLY A 192 22.23 -8.13 -1.83
CA GLY A 192 21.36 -7.75 -0.71
C GLY A 192 22.02 -7.97 0.66
N PHE A 193 21.29 -7.71 1.76
CA PHE A 193 21.74 -8.03 3.14
C PHE A 193 23.10 -7.43 3.54
N GLY A 194 23.32 -6.15 3.26
CA GLY A 194 24.59 -5.49 3.55
C GLY A 194 25.67 -5.69 2.48
N SER A 195 25.29 -6.04 1.25
CA SER A 195 26.23 -6.23 0.13
C SER A 195 27.04 -4.97 -0.25
N THR A 196 26.61 -3.78 0.17
CA THR A 196 27.28 -2.50 -0.13
C THR A 196 28.17 -1.98 1.01
N GLY A 197 28.39 -2.75 2.09
CA GLY A 197 29.33 -2.37 3.15
C GLY A 197 29.39 -3.29 4.37
N ARG A 198 30.52 -3.24 5.09
CA ARG A 198 30.67 -3.75 6.46
C ARG A 198 31.58 -2.83 7.27
N SER A 199 30.99 -2.14 8.25
CA SER A 199 31.44 -2.00 9.65
C SER A 199 30.74 -0.79 10.27
#